data_AF-A0A7Y5LQW5-F1
#
_entry.id   AF-A0A7Y5LQW5-F1
#
_cell.length_a   1.000
_cell.length_b   1.000
_cell.length_c   1.000
_cell.angle_alpha   90.00
_cell.angle_beta   90.00
_cell.angle_gamma   90.00
#
_symmetry.space_group_name_H-M   'P 1'
#
loop_
_entity.id
_entity.type
_entity.pdbx_description
1 polymer ?
#
loop_
_entity_poly.entity_id
_entity_poly.type
_entity_poly.pdbx_seq_one_letter_code
_entity_poly.pdbx_strand_id
1 'polypeptide(L)'
;MRQDSLFVCIGLIAGVWGCERDSANNLRDGAVSDTGDSFQDVVDGADMDHDVVVNPEPDFLWPPSQFALELADWGLSFSGLVVDGPRVAFHIEAERDGFCRKLTYEPVNCTPTCGVDAVCVGGECKTHPLPISIGDVELSGFSNGTIVVSEGPVGQYFYQTETVFAADAPQNIGLSPVESGPLAFDLSVSKVTAVVPAADWSQIISARGQGDATLRWNNPDPTARIYIRMTTGIGTHGGISPVEIECEGPDVGELRLPGSFLDALYAEGWSCGECGGNDLWRYRAATTESSNPIQFRVQARSTFFHHPKFDF
;
A
#
# COMPACT_ATOMS: atom_id res chain seq x y z
N MET A 1 -19.15 -40.22 29.89
CA MET A 1 -17.89 -39.47 29.74
C MET A 1 -18.13 -38.37 28.71
N ARG A 2 -18.49 -37.18 29.18
CA ARG A 2 -18.63 -35.97 28.36
C ARG A 2 -17.46 -35.08 28.74
N GLN A 3 -16.69 -34.63 27.76
CA GLN A 3 -15.64 -33.65 27.94
C GLN A 3 -16.28 -32.26 27.85
N ASP A 4 -16.33 -31.57 28.98
CA ASP A 4 -16.66 -30.15 29.05
C ASP A 4 -15.45 -29.35 28.57
N SER A 5 -15.62 -28.64 27.46
CA SER A 5 -14.65 -27.69 26.95
C SER A 5 -14.85 -26.36 27.67
N LEU A 6 -13.90 -26.01 28.54
CA LEU A 6 -13.86 -24.74 29.25
C LEU A 6 -13.37 -23.64 28.28
N PHE A 7 -14.31 -22.89 27.68
CA PHE A 7 -13.99 -21.61 27.04
C PHE A 7 -13.75 -20.58 28.14
N VAL A 8 -12.49 -20.16 28.30
CA VAL A 8 -12.13 -19.02 29.14
C VAL A 8 -12.33 -17.75 28.31
N CYS A 9 -13.47 -17.09 28.50
CA CYS A 9 -13.63 -15.69 28.12
C CYS A 9 -12.80 -14.84 29.07
N ILE A 10 -11.66 -14.32 28.61
CA ILE A 10 -10.96 -13.24 29.31
C ILE A 10 -11.82 -11.98 29.11
N GLY A 11 -12.47 -11.55 30.20
CA GLY A 11 -13.25 -10.32 30.22
C GLY A 11 -12.35 -9.10 30.05
N LEU A 12 -12.50 -8.44 28.91
CA LEU A 12 -11.98 -7.09 28.68
C LEU A 12 -13.09 -6.10 29.04
N ILE A 13 -12.78 -5.23 29.99
CA ILE A 13 -13.66 -4.21 30.55
C ILE A 13 -14.07 -3.26 29.42
N ALA A 14 -15.39 -3.13 29.23
CA ALA A 14 -16.02 -2.18 28.32
C ALA A 14 -15.69 -0.74 28.73
N GLY A 15 -14.86 -0.08 27.91
CA GLY A 15 -14.77 1.37 27.84
C GLY A 15 -15.33 1.81 26.49
N VAL A 16 -16.56 2.32 26.49
CA VAL A 16 -17.17 2.98 25.32
C VAL A 16 -16.35 4.25 25.03
N TRP A 17 -15.47 4.18 24.04
CA TRP A 17 -14.91 5.35 23.39
C TRP A 17 -15.59 5.49 22.05
N GLY A 18 -16.53 6.43 21.95
CA GLY A 18 -17.03 6.89 20.66
C GLY A 18 -15.88 7.56 19.92
N CYS A 19 -15.46 6.97 18.81
CA CYS A 19 -14.64 7.65 17.81
C CYS A 19 -15.57 8.52 16.96
N GLU A 20 -15.97 9.68 17.49
CA GLU A 20 -16.60 10.74 16.73
C GLU A 20 -15.50 11.75 16.39
N ARG A 21 -15.01 11.72 15.14
CA ARG A 21 -14.08 12.72 14.61
C ARG A 21 -14.84 13.53 13.56
N ASP A 22 -15.14 14.78 13.90
CA ASP A 22 -15.66 15.78 12.98
C ASP A 22 -14.64 16.01 11.85
N SER A 23 -14.98 15.56 10.65
CA SER A 23 -14.22 15.88 9.43
C SER A 23 -14.76 17.20 8.88
N ALA A 24 -14.07 18.30 9.20
CA ALA A 24 -14.38 19.61 8.66
C ALA A 24 -13.92 19.72 7.19
N ASN A 25 -14.87 19.52 6.25
CA ASN A 25 -14.69 19.85 4.84
C ASN A 25 -14.68 21.38 4.65
N ASN A 26 -13.49 21.99 4.54
CA ASN A 26 -13.33 23.36 4.07
C ASN A 26 -13.16 23.36 2.55
N LEU A 27 -14.28 23.49 1.82
CA LEU A 27 -14.26 23.89 0.42
C LEU A 27 -14.03 25.41 0.36
N ARG A 28 -12.84 25.81 -0.12
CA ARG A 28 -12.54 27.21 -0.47
C ARG A 28 -12.60 27.35 -1.99
N ASP A 29 -13.59 28.10 -2.45
CA ASP A 29 -13.66 28.63 -3.81
C ASP A 29 -12.61 29.74 -3.97
N GLY A 30 -11.63 29.53 -4.86
CA GLY A 30 -10.64 30.51 -5.26
C GLY A 30 -10.70 30.77 -6.76
N ALA A 31 -11.16 31.97 -7.14
CA ALA A 31 -11.17 32.44 -8.52
C ALA A 31 -9.74 32.68 -9.02
N VAL A 32 -9.42 32.17 -10.21
CA VAL A 32 -8.15 32.39 -10.91
C VAL A 32 -8.28 33.61 -11.81
N SER A 33 -7.43 34.62 -11.58
CA SER A 33 -7.22 35.75 -12.47
C SER A 33 -6.09 35.46 -13.44
N ASP A 34 -6.39 35.62 -14.72
CA ASP A 34 -5.51 35.51 -15.87
C ASP A 34 -4.59 36.74 -15.98
N THR A 35 -3.28 36.52 -15.99
CA THR A 35 -2.30 37.48 -16.51
C THR A 35 -1.19 36.69 -17.20
N GLY A 36 -1.22 36.71 -18.53
CA GLY A 36 -0.16 36.15 -19.37
C GLY A 36 1.17 36.87 -19.19
N ASP A 37 2.24 36.12 -19.40
CA ASP A 37 3.50 36.69 -19.82
C ASP A 37 4.26 35.70 -20.71
N SER A 38 4.82 36.22 -21.79
CA SER A 38 5.49 35.51 -22.86
C SER A 38 6.92 35.11 -22.44
N PHE A 39 7.31 33.84 -22.65
CA PHE A 39 8.70 33.42 -22.56
C PHE A 39 9.21 32.82 -23.86
N GLN A 40 10.39 33.30 -24.25
CA GLN A 40 11.14 32.97 -25.46
C GLN A 40 11.95 31.67 -25.32
N ASP A 41 12.20 31.09 -26.50
CA ASP A 41 13.08 29.98 -26.84
C ASP A 41 14.38 29.84 -26.03
N VAL A 42 14.60 28.65 -25.46
CA VAL A 42 15.91 27.98 -25.42
C VAL A 42 15.70 26.49 -25.65
N VAL A 43 16.32 25.97 -26.70
CA VAL A 43 16.28 24.56 -27.15
C VAL A 43 17.60 23.87 -26.75
N ASP A 44 17.53 22.54 -26.66
CA ASP A 44 18.63 21.55 -26.69
C ASP A 44 19.14 21.00 -25.35
N GLY A 45 18.32 20.14 -24.75
CA GLY A 45 18.77 18.96 -24.01
C GLY A 45 17.79 17.84 -24.29
N ALA A 46 18.21 16.78 -24.99
CA ALA A 46 17.36 15.65 -25.31
C ALA A 46 16.95 14.91 -24.03
N ASP A 47 15.80 15.30 -23.48
CA ASP A 47 15.10 14.54 -22.46
C ASP A 47 14.69 13.22 -23.14
N MET A 48 15.30 12.12 -22.72
CA MET A 48 14.81 10.80 -23.09
C MET A 48 13.53 10.59 -22.28
N ASP A 49 12.43 11.18 -22.77
CA ASP A 49 11.07 10.81 -22.45
C ASP A 49 10.92 9.33 -22.86
N HIS A 50 11.41 8.45 -22.00
CA HIS A 50 10.98 7.08 -21.97
C HIS A 50 9.51 7.15 -21.56
N ASP A 51 8.61 7.14 -22.56
CA ASP A 51 7.20 6.86 -22.36
C ASP A 51 7.13 5.61 -21.47
N VAL A 52 6.83 5.82 -20.19
CA VAL A 52 6.73 4.73 -19.22
C VAL A 52 5.48 3.96 -19.61
N VAL A 53 5.67 2.88 -20.37
CA VAL A 53 4.58 1.96 -20.72
C VAL A 53 4.18 1.24 -19.44
N VAL A 54 3.12 1.73 -18.79
CA VAL A 54 2.53 1.05 -17.66
C VAL A 54 1.93 -0.27 -18.15
N ASN A 55 2.37 -1.38 -17.57
CA ASN A 55 1.80 -2.69 -17.87
C ASN A 55 0.28 -2.64 -17.61
N PRO A 56 -0.57 -2.90 -18.62
CA PRO A 56 -2.02 -2.84 -18.43
C PRO A 56 -2.53 -3.92 -17.47
N GLU A 57 -1.77 -5.01 -17.27
CA GLU A 57 -2.18 -6.11 -16.40
C GLU A 57 -1.84 -5.83 -14.91
N PRO A 58 -2.61 -6.40 -13.97
CA PRO A 58 -2.24 -6.42 -12.54
C PRO A 58 -0.87 -7.06 -12.35
N ASP A 59 -0.02 -6.45 -11.53
CA ASP A 59 1.26 -7.02 -11.12
C ASP A 59 1.30 -7.18 -9.61
N PHE A 60 0.66 -8.24 -9.14
CA PHE A 60 0.65 -8.56 -7.72
C PHE A 60 1.97 -9.16 -7.21
N LEU A 61 3.02 -9.21 -8.03
CA LEU A 61 4.35 -9.61 -7.58
C LEU A 61 4.98 -8.42 -6.86
N TRP A 62 4.91 -8.46 -5.53
CA TRP A 62 5.59 -7.49 -4.69
C TRP A 62 6.94 -8.10 -4.32
N PRO A 63 8.06 -7.59 -4.88
CA PRO A 63 9.36 -8.09 -4.51
C PRO A 63 9.52 -8.01 -3.00
N PRO A 64 10.08 -9.05 -2.37
CA PRO A 64 10.24 -9.07 -0.92
C PRO A 64 11.23 -8.00 -0.45
N SER A 65 12.15 -7.58 -1.33
CA SER A 65 13.04 -6.44 -1.13
C SER A 65 12.42 -5.19 -1.73
N GLN A 66 11.97 -4.27 -0.88
CA GLN A 66 11.23 -3.09 -1.28
C GLN A 66 11.58 -1.87 -0.43
N PHE A 67 11.60 -0.71 -1.09
CA PHE A 67 11.57 0.62 -0.49
C PHE A 67 10.30 1.34 -0.95
N ALA A 68 9.67 2.08 -0.05
CA ALA A 68 8.49 2.89 -0.33
C ALA A 68 8.67 4.28 0.28
N LEU A 69 8.48 5.29 -0.56
CA LEU A 69 8.38 6.69 -0.17
C LEU A 69 6.93 7.14 -0.31
N GLU A 70 6.27 7.36 0.81
CA GLU A 70 4.94 7.95 0.89
C GLU A 70 5.03 9.48 0.94
N LEU A 71 4.35 10.12 0.00
CA LEU A 71 4.11 11.56 -0.03
C LEU A 71 2.68 11.83 0.46
N ALA A 72 2.57 12.52 1.59
CA ALA A 72 1.29 12.89 2.17
C ALA A 72 1.23 14.40 2.44
N ASP A 73 0.03 14.90 2.73
CA ASP A 73 -0.20 16.29 3.13
C ASP A 73 0.44 16.61 4.50
N TRP A 74 0.52 15.62 5.38
CA TRP A 74 1.16 15.73 6.69
C TRP A 74 2.69 15.57 6.67
N GLY A 75 3.28 15.15 5.54
CA GLY A 75 4.72 15.00 5.44
C GLY A 75 5.18 13.89 4.51
N LEU A 76 6.39 13.41 4.78
CA LEU A 76 7.07 12.35 4.04
C LEU A 76 7.39 11.19 4.98
N SER A 77 7.12 9.98 4.51
CA SER A 77 7.48 8.73 5.19
C SER A 77 8.21 7.81 4.23
N PHE A 78 9.41 7.40 4.59
CA PHE A 78 10.20 6.43 3.87
C PHE A 78 10.35 5.17 4.72
N SER A 79 10.13 4.02 4.10
CA SER A 79 10.34 2.73 4.72
C SER A 79 10.94 1.75 3.73
N GLY A 80 11.69 0.76 4.20
CA GLY A 80 12.15 -0.32 3.33
C GLY A 80 12.82 -1.45 4.07
N LEU A 81 13.03 -2.53 3.33
CA LEU A 81 13.68 -3.75 3.78
C LEU A 81 14.25 -4.47 2.55
N VAL A 82 15.46 -5.02 2.68
CA VAL A 82 16.04 -5.96 1.70
C VAL A 82 16.18 -7.30 2.39
N VAL A 83 15.79 -8.39 1.72
CA VAL A 83 15.83 -9.74 2.30
C VAL A 83 16.42 -10.78 1.35
N ASP A 84 16.83 -11.93 1.90
CA ASP A 84 17.53 -12.99 1.17
C ASP A 84 16.64 -14.03 0.47
N GLY A 85 15.33 -13.84 0.48
CA GLY A 85 14.39 -14.81 -0.08
C GLY A 85 12.97 -14.28 -0.28
N PRO A 86 12.08 -15.11 -0.86
CA PRO A 86 10.69 -14.73 -1.09
C PRO A 86 9.95 -14.49 0.23
N ARG A 87 8.96 -13.59 0.18
CA ARG A 87 8.03 -13.40 1.29
C ARG A 87 7.25 -14.69 1.52
N VAL A 88 7.04 -15.04 2.78
CA VAL A 88 6.10 -16.11 3.15
C VAL A 88 4.68 -15.63 2.86
N ALA A 89 4.03 -16.24 1.86
CA ALA A 89 2.64 -15.97 1.51
C ALA A 89 1.72 -16.93 2.28
N PHE A 90 0.94 -16.40 3.23
CA PHE A 90 -0.04 -17.20 3.96
C PHE A 90 -1.28 -17.47 3.13
N HIS A 91 -1.68 -16.50 2.32
CA HIS A 91 -2.86 -16.60 1.49
C HIS A 91 -2.57 -17.25 0.14
N ILE A 92 -3.59 -17.93 -0.38
CA ILE A 92 -3.65 -18.41 -1.74
C ILE A 92 -4.70 -17.64 -2.52
N GLU A 93 -4.47 -17.45 -3.81
CA GLU A 93 -5.47 -16.86 -4.69
C GLU A 93 -6.60 -17.86 -4.93
N ALA A 94 -7.79 -17.50 -4.47
CA ALA A 94 -8.99 -18.31 -4.60
C ALA A 94 -9.81 -17.93 -5.84
N GLU A 95 -9.80 -16.65 -6.21
CA GLU A 95 -10.61 -16.14 -7.31
C GLU A 95 -9.99 -14.87 -7.89
N ARG A 96 -10.23 -14.61 -9.18
CA ARG A 96 -9.79 -13.42 -9.89
C ARG A 96 -10.93 -12.87 -10.76
N ASP A 97 -11.14 -11.56 -10.69
CA ASP A 97 -12.10 -10.83 -11.52
C ASP A 97 -11.49 -9.48 -11.93
N GLY A 98 -11.10 -9.38 -13.21
CA GLY A 98 -10.45 -8.20 -13.78
C GLY A 98 -9.16 -7.83 -13.04
N PHE A 99 -9.12 -6.61 -12.53
CA PHE A 99 -7.98 -6.06 -11.79
C PHE A 99 -7.90 -6.52 -10.33
N CYS A 100 -8.85 -7.34 -9.88
CA CYS A 100 -8.95 -7.78 -8.49
C CYS A 100 -8.70 -9.27 -8.35
N ARG A 101 -8.08 -9.65 -7.23
CA ARG A 101 -7.99 -11.02 -6.76
C ARG A 101 -8.52 -11.12 -5.33
N LYS A 102 -9.17 -12.26 -5.05
CA LYS A 102 -9.56 -12.67 -3.71
C LYS A 102 -8.54 -13.68 -3.21
N LEU A 103 -7.97 -13.36 -2.07
CA LEU A 103 -7.00 -14.18 -1.36
C LEU A 103 -7.68 -14.83 -0.16
N THR A 104 -7.43 -16.11 0.08
CA THR A 104 -7.97 -16.84 1.22
C THR A 104 -6.86 -17.50 2.02
N TYR A 105 -7.03 -17.54 3.33
CA TYR A 105 -6.14 -18.26 4.24
C TYR A 105 -6.88 -19.42 4.89
N GLU A 106 -6.36 -20.64 4.72
CA GLU A 106 -6.82 -21.82 5.44
C GLU A 106 -5.77 -22.21 6.48
N PRO A 107 -6.09 -22.17 7.78
CA PRO A 107 -5.14 -22.55 8.83
C PRO A 107 -4.73 -24.01 8.69
N VAL A 108 -3.43 -24.26 8.59
CA VAL A 108 -2.86 -25.60 8.51
C VAL A 108 -1.83 -25.82 9.60
N ASN A 109 -1.81 -27.04 10.14
CA ASN A 109 -0.81 -27.46 11.11
C ASN A 109 0.25 -28.32 10.42
N CYS A 110 1.52 -28.10 10.79
CA CYS A 110 2.63 -28.89 10.30
C CYS A 110 2.92 -30.04 11.28
N THR A 111 3.28 -31.22 10.76
CA THR A 111 3.72 -32.36 11.57
C THR A 111 5.07 -32.88 11.03
N PRO A 112 6.18 -32.70 11.78
CA PRO A 112 6.26 -32.09 13.11
C PRO A 112 5.97 -30.59 13.09
N THR A 113 5.71 -30.01 14.26
CA THR A 113 5.59 -28.55 14.43
C THR A 113 6.88 -27.87 13.93
N CYS A 114 6.72 -26.72 13.27
CA CYS A 114 7.85 -25.96 12.75
C CYS A 114 8.78 -25.46 13.87
N GLY A 115 10.04 -25.22 13.52
CA GLY A 115 11.01 -24.58 14.40
C GLY A 115 10.62 -23.13 14.72
N VAL A 116 11.37 -22.51 15.64
CA VAL A 116 11.12 -21.12 16.10
C VAL A 116 11.32 -20.06 15.00
N ASP A 117 11.99 -20.43 13.91
CA ASP A 117 12.34 -19.60 12.76
C ASP A 117 11.46 -19.87 11.53
N ALA A 118 10.48 -20.76 11.64
CA ALA A 118 9.63 -21.17 10.53
C ALA A 118 8.14 -21.16 10.89
N VAL A 119 7.32 -20.85 9.90
CA VAL A 119 5.85 -20.87 9.99
C VAL A 119 5.27 -21.95 9.10
N CYS A 120 4.13 -22.50 9.50
CA CYS A 120 3.45 -23.52 8.70
C CYS A 120 2.60 -22.86 7.61
N VAL A 121 2.91 -23.18 6.34
CA VAL A 121 2.15 -22.72 5.19
C VAL A 121 1.92 -23.91 4.26
N GLY A 122 0.67 -24.20 3.95
CA GLY A 122 0.30 -25.37 3.14
C GLY A 122 0.77 -26.72 3.71
N GLY A 123 0.96 -26.84 5.02
CA GLY A 123 1.49 -28.05 5.66
C GLY A 123 3.01 -28.20 5.60
N GLU A 124 3.72 -27.20 5.07
CA GLU A 124 5.18 -27.15 5.02
C GLU A 124 5.72 -26.03 5.92
N CYS A 125 6.86 -26.30 6.57
CA CYS A 125 7.56 -25.27 7.34
C CYS A 125 8.34 -24.36 6.39
N LYS A 126 8.02 -23.07 6.40
CA LYS A 126 8.69 -22.03 5.62
C LYS A 126 9.41 -21.06 6.56
N THR A 127 10.71 -20.88 6.35
CA THR A 127 11.51 -19.89 7.09
C THR A 127 11.18 -18.49 6.60
N HIS A 128 11.13 -17.52 7.50
CA HIS A 128 11.05 -16.10 7.11
C HIS A 128 12.34 -15.67 6.42
N PRO A 129 12.29 -14.89 5.33
CA PRO A 129 13.49 -14.40 4.70
C PRO A 129 14.23 -13.46 5.67
N LEU A 130 15.55 -13.54 5.70
CA LEU A 130 16.39 -12.78 6.61
C LEU A 130 16.75 -11.42 5.99
N PRO A 131 16.79 -10.34 6.79
CA PRO A 131 17.26 -9.05 6.31
C PRO A 131 18.70 -9.12 5.79
N ILE A 132 18.97 -8.47 4.66
CA ILE A 132 20.30 -8.24 4.11
C ILE A 132 20.64 -6.76 4.30
N SER A 133 21.73 -6.49 5.01
CA SER A 133 22.27 -5.14 5.11
C SER A 133 22.83 -4.68 3.77
N ILE A 134 22.41 -3.49 3.34
CA ILE A 134 23.00 -2.80 2.18
C ILE A 134 23.72 -1.51 2.60
N GLY A 135 24.00 -1.35 3.90
CA GLY A 135 24.50 -0.10 4.48
C GLY A 135 23.44 0.99 4.48
N ASP A 136 23.85 2.24 4.60
CA ASP A 136 22.96 3.39 4.52
C ASP A 136 22.48 3.60 3.08
N VAL A 137 21.26 4.12 2.92
CA VAL A 137 20.72 4.51 1.62
C VAL A 137 20.58 6.02 1.52
N GLU A 138 20.79 6.55 0.33
CA GLU A 138 20.59 7.95 0.00
C GLU A 138 19.32 8.11 -0.84
N LEU A 139 18.46 9.03 -0.41
CA LEU A 139 17.36 9.54 -1.22
C LEU A 139 17.78 10.89 -1.82
N SER A 140 17.65 11.01 -3.13
CA SER A 140 18.07 12.18 -3.88
C SER A 140 16.91 12.86 -4.62
N GLY A 141 17.18 14.05 -5.15
CA GLY A 141 16.23 14.89 -5.87
C GLY A 141 15.66 16.04 -5.03
N PHE A 142 15.73 16.01 -3.70
CA PHE A 142 15.14 17.09 -2.90
C PHE A 142 15.88 18.42 -3.09
N SER A 143 15.12 19.53 -3.06
CA SER A 143 15.67 20.88 -3.20
C SER A 143 16.70 21.24 -2.12
N ASN A 144 16.57 20.63 -0.93
CA ASN A 144 17.47 20.83 0.21
C ASN A 144 18.65 19.84 0.25
N GLY A 145 18.89 19.07 -0.83
CA GLY A 145 19.97 18.10 -0.93
C GLY A 145 19.50 16.65 -0.79
N THR A 146 20.37 15.79 -0.29
CA THR A 146 20.10 14.36 -0.14
C THR A 146 19.69 14.01 1.28
N ILE A 147 18.88 12.97 1.43
CA ILE A 147 18.48 12.40 2.73
C ILE A 147 19.18 11.06 2.88
N VAL A 148 20.05 10.94 3.86
CA VAL A 148 20.67 9.65 4.21
C VAL A 148 19.80 8.96 5.25
N VAL A 149 19.42 7.72 4.97
CA VAL A 149 18.63 6.86 5.86
C VAL A 149 19.49 5.68 6.28
N SER A 150 19.83 5.63 7.56
CA SER A 150 20.62 4.54 8.11
C SER A 150 19.78 3.29 8.38
N GLU A 151 20.43 2.14 8.28
CA GLU A 151 19.81 0.85 8.60
C GLU A 151 19.50 0.72 10.10
N GLY A 152 18.30 0.26 10.42
CA GLY A 152 17.86 0.02 11.79
C GLY A 152 18.30 -1.35 12.35
N PRO A 153 18.08 -1.62 13.66
CA PRO A 153 18.60 -2.81 14.34
C PRO A 153 18.15 -4.18 13.82
N VAL A 154 17.09 -4.22 12.99
CA VAL A 154 16.55 -5.44 12.38
C VAL A 154 16.56 -5.38 10.84
N GLY A 155 17.45 -4.57 10.28
CA GLY A 155 17.65 -4.42 8.83
C GLY A 155 16.61 -3.57 8.10
N GLN A 156 15.73 -2.90 8.85
CA GLN A 156 14.70 -2.01 8.32
C GLN A 156 15.25 -0.60 8.11
N TYR A 157 14.79 0.07 7.06
CA TYR A 157 15.05 1.47 6.79
C TYR A 157 13.79 2.25 7.15
N PHE A 158 13.93 3.32 7.94
CA PHE A 158 12.81 4.17 8.31
C PHE A 158 13.25 5.61 8.46
N TYR A 159 12.51 6.51 7.81
CA TYR A 159 12.69 7.95 7.95
C TYR A 159 11.32 8.63 7.83
N GLN A 160 11.05 9.60 8.69
CA GLN A 160 9.79 10.36 8.67
C GLN A 160 10.06 11.81 9.02
N THR A 161 9.33 12.71 8.35
CA THR A 161 9.41 14.15 8.61
C THR A 161 8.07 14.81 8.33
N GLU A 162 7.67 15.74 9.20
CA GLU A 162 6.45 16.55 9.07
C GLU A 162 6.65 17.75 8.13
N THR A 163 7.88 17.95 7.63
CA THR A 163 8.12 19.02 6.67
C THR A 163 7.34 18.69 5.40
N VAL A 164 6.42 19.56 5.01
CA VAL A 164 5.53 19.36 3.86
C VAL A 164 6.37 19.46 2.58
N PHE A 165 6.97 18.35 2.18
CA PHE A 165 7.68 18.24 0.91
C PHE A 165 6.71 18.09 -0.27
N ALA A 166 5.40 17.86 -0.05
CA ALA A 166 4.49 17.48 -1.12
C ALA A 166 4.40 18.49 -2.28
N ALA A 167 4.45 19.80 -1.99
CA ALA A 167 4.39 20.84 -3.03
C ALA A 167 5.73 20.98 -3.78
N ASP A 168 6.85 20.91 -3.06
CA ASP A 168 8.21 21.19 -3.57
C ASP A 168 9.03 19.93 -3.85
N ALA A 169 8.44 18.74 -3.69
CA ALA A 169 9.10 17.48 -3.98
C ALA A 169 9.53 17.47 -5.46
N PRO A 170 10.75 17.01 -5.76
CA PRO A 170 11.23 16.93 -7.12
C PRO A 170 10.34 16.04 -7.97
N GLN A 171 10.34 16.30 -9.28
CA GLN A 171 9.61 15.44 -10.20
C GLN A 171 10.14 14.01 -10.19
N ASN A 172 11.44 13.81 -9.97
CA ASN A 172 12.09 12.52 -9.89
C ASN A 172 12.85 12.37 -8.57
N ILE A 173 12.70 11.22 -7.92
CA ILE A 173 13.33 10.88 -6.64
C ILE A 173 14.23 9.68 -6.89
N GLY A 174 15.50 9.81 -6.54
CA GLY A 174 16.48 8.74 -6.64
C GLY A 174 16.64 7.98 -5.32
N LEU A 175 17.01 6.71 -5.42
CA LEU A 175 17.40 5.85 -4.30
C LEU A 175 18.65 5.05 -4.70
N SER A 176 19.71 5.19 -3.91
CA SER A 176 20.97 4.46 -4.08
C SER A 176 21.60 4.12 -2.73
N PRO A 177 22.38 3.04 -2.61
CA PRO A 177 23.25 2.84 -1.44
C PRO A 177 24.29 3.97 -1.32
N VAL A 178 24.63 4.38 -0.09
CA VAL A 178 25.68 5.40 0.16
C VAL A 178 27.07 4.86 -0.17
N GLU A 179 27.33 3.62 0.23
CA GLU A 179 28.59 2.92 -0.07
C GLU A 179 28.36 1.90 -1.17
N SER A 180 29.34 1.76 -2.07
CA SER A 180 29.30 0.72 -3.10
C SER A 180 29.53 -0.66 -2.44
N GLY A 181 28.45 -1.27 -1.98
CA GLY A 181 28.44 -2.65 -1.48
C GLY A 181 28.34 -3.70 -2.59
N PRO A 182 28.20 -4.99 -2.24
CA PRO A 182 27.97 -6.07 -3.20
C PRO A 182 26.63 -5.93 -3.96
N LEU A 183 25.70 -5.13 -3.43
CA LEU A 183 24.41 -4.80 -4.02
C LEU A 183 24.44 -3.33 -4.45
N ALA A 184 24.96 -3.05 -5.65
CA ALA A 184 24.92 -1.72 -6.24
C ALA A 184 23.63 -1.55 -7.06
N PHE A 185 22.88 -0.48 -6.79
CA PHE A 185 21.72 -0.09 -7.58
C PHE A 185 21.54 1.43 -7.55
N ASP A 186 20.87 1.94 -8.57
CA ASP A 186 20.42 3.32 -8.66
C ASP A 186 19.03 3.29 -9.29
N LEU A 187 18.02 3.69 -8.52
CA LEU A 187 16.62 3.66 -8.90
C LEU A 187 16.06 5.07 -8.86
N SER A 188 15.44 5.51 -9.96
CA SER A 188 14.77 6.81 -10.04
C SER A 188 13.29 6.63 -10.34
N VAL A 189 12.42 7.29 -9.57
CA VAL A 189 10.97 7.18 -9.70
C VAL A 189 10.33 8.56 -9.63
N SER A 190 9.43 8.84 -10.57
CA SER A 190 8.74 10.12 -10.63
C SER A 190 7.65 10.25 -9.55
N LYS A 191 7.50 11.43 -8.95
CA LYS A 191 6.54 11.69 -7.87
C LYS A 191 5.09 11.51 -8.31
N VAL A 192 4.24 11.03 -7.41
CA VAL A 192 2.79 10.93 -7.62
C VAL A 192 2.03 11.79 -6.61
N THR A 193 0.78 12.14 -6.94
CA THR A 193 -0.14 12.82 -6.03
C THR A 193 -1.24 11.87 -5.59
N ALA A 194 -1.85 12.10 -4.42
CA ALA A 194 -2.99 11.31 -3.98
C ALA A 194 -4.16 11.43 -4.99
N VAL A 195 -4.93 10.35 -5.13
CA VAL A 195 -6.18 10.38 -5.89
C VAL A 195 -7.20 11.30 -5.18
N VAL A 196 -7.98 12.06 -5.95
CA VAL A 196 -9.03 12.95 -5.44
C VAL A 196 -10.38 12.26 -5.67
N PRO A 197 -10.99 11.65 -4.63
CA PRO A 197 -12.26 10.94 -4.78
C PRO A 197 -13.34 11.80 -5.45
N ALA A 198 -14.02 11.24 -6.44
CA ALA A 198 -15.13 11.91 -7.12
C ALA A 198 -16.46 11.82 -6.33
N ALA A 199 -16.50 10.96 -5.33
CA ALA A 199 -17.64 10.71 -4.45
C ALA A 199 -17.15 10.15 -3.10
N ASP A 200 -18.06 10.01 -2.14
CA ASP A 200 -17.77 9.35 -0.86
C ASP A 200 -17.63 7.83 -1.05
N TRP A 201 -16.38 7.36 -1.11
CA TRP A 201 -16.06 5.93 -1.22
C TRP A 201 -16.53 5.13 -0.01
N SER A 202 -16.57 5.75 1.17
CA SER A 202 -17.08 5.12 2.38
C SER A 202 -18.55 4.77 2.21
N GLN A 203 -19.35 5.68 1.65
CA GLN A 203 -20.75 5.44 1.35
C GLN A 203 -20.95 4.40 0.24
N ILE A 204 -20.16 4.45 -0.83
CA ILE A 204 -20.24 3.49 -1.96
C ILE A 204 -20.00 2.08 -1.46
N ILE A 205 -18.94 1.88 -0.68
CA ILE A 205 -18.56 0.57 -0.15
C ILE A 205 -19.56 0.07 0.87
N SER A 206 -20.15 0.98 1.66
CA SER A 206 -21.15 0.63 2.66
C SER A 206 -22.53 0.32 2.07
N ALA A 207 -22.78 0.61 0.78
CA ALA A 207 -24.05 0.33 0.10
C ALA A 207 -24.21 -1.16 -0.31
N ARG A 208 -23.80 -2.10 0.57
CA ARG A 208 -23.77 -3.56 0.38
C ARG A 208 -24.95 -4.13 -0.42
N GLY A 209 -24.70 -5.21 -1.16
CA GLY A 209 -25.74 -6.05 -1.75
C GLY A 209 -26.33 -5.46 -3.04
N GLN A 210 -25.72 -4.39 -3.56
CA GLN A 210 -26.08 -3.77 -4.84
C GLN A 210 -25.18 -4.23 -5.99
N GLY A 211 -24.30 -5.21 -5.76
CA GLY A 211 -23.33 -5.71 -6.73
C GLY A 211 -21.96 -5.05 -6.55
N ASP A 212 -21.27 -4.84 -7.67
CA ASP A 212 -19.92 -4.28 -7.68
C ASP A 212 -19.90 -2.83 -7.19
N ALA A 213 -18.83 -2.47 -6.47
CA ALA A 213 -18.56 -1.09 -6.11
C ALA A 213 -17.57 -0.48 -7.13
N THR A 214 -17.77 0.78 -7.52
CA THR A 214 -16.81 1.48 -8.38
C THR A 214 -16.29 2.71 -7.66
N LEU A 215 -14.99 2.74 -7.38
CA LEU A 215 -14.28 3.90 -6.84
C LEU A 215 -13.84 4.76 -8.01
N ARG A 216 -14.24 6.05 -8.04
CA ARG A 216 -13.88 7.02 -9.08
C ARG A 216 -13.12 8.20 -8.49
N TRP A 217 -12.19 8.78 -9.24
CA TRP A 217 -11.45 9.99 -8.86
C TRP A 217 -11.29 10.97 -10.04
N ASN A 218 -11.02 12.24 -9.73
CA ASN A 218 -11.07 13.35 -10.70
C ASN A 218 -9.71 13.68 -11.35
N ASN A 219 -8.61 13.11 -10.88
CA ASN A 219 -7.25 13.44 -11.29
C ASN A 219 -6.47 12.21 -11.79
N PRO A 220 -6.94 11.45 -12.80
CA PRO A 220 -6.24 10.26 -13.27
C PRO A 220 -4.81 10.57 -13.75
N ASP A 221 -3.91 9.61 -13.58
CA ASP A 221 -2.51 9.71 -14.01
C ASP A 221 -2.12 8.46 -14.83
N PRO A 222 -2.15 8.50 -16.17
CA PRO A 222 -1.96 7.31 -17.01
C PRO A 222 -0.55 6.70 -16.91
N THR A 223 0.39 7.37 -16.26
CA THR A 223 1.76 6.87 -16.01
C THR A 223 1.90 6.19 -14.64
N ALA A 224 0.86 6.22 -13.81
CA ALA A 224 0.85 5.64 -12.48
C ALA A 224 0.00 4.35 -12.42
N ARG A 225 0.18 3.62 -11.33
CA ARG A 225 -0.61 2.44 -10.97
C ARG A 225 -1.44 2.74 -9.73
N ILE A 226 -2.57 2.05 -9.63
CA ILE A 226 -3.39 2.02 -8.42
C ILE A 226 -3.23 0.66 -7.76
N TYR A 227 -3.17 0.66 -6.42
CA TYR A 227 -3.25 -0.53 -5.60
C TYR A 227 -4.18 -0.31 -4.41
N ILE A 228 -4.99 -1.30 -4.11
CA ILE A 228 -5.77 -1.36 -2.87
C ILE A 228 -5.66 -2.77 -2.29
N ARG A 229 -5.51 -2.84 -0.96
CA ARG A 229 -5.65 -4.08 -0.19
C ARG A 229 -6.63 -3.86 0.93
N MET A 230 -7.61 -4.75 1.02
CA MET A 230 -8.67 -4.73 2.02
C MET A 230 -8.64 -6.04 2.80
N THR A 231 -8.72 -5.97 4.12
CA THR A 231 -8.64 -7.14 4.99
C THR A 231 -9.80 -7.15 5.99
N THR A 232 -10.07 -8.29 6.62
CA THR A 232 -11.03 -8.32 7.73
C THR A 232 -10.44 -7.65 8.98
N GLY A 233 -11.27 -7.34 9.98
CA GLY A 233 -10.79 -6.75 11.24
C GLY A 233 -9.71 -7.59 11.96
N ILE A 234 -9.68 -8.91 11.74
CA ILE A 234 -8.63 -9.80 12.25
C ILE A 234 -7.26 -9.41 11.66
N GLY A 235 -7.21 -9.14 10.36
CA GLY A 235 -5.99 -8.74 9.64
C GLY A 235 -5.41 -7.45 10.19
N THR A 236 -6.26 -6.45 10.39
CA THR A 236 -5.89 -5.11 10.87
C THR A 236 -5.31 -5.11 12.29
N HIS A 237 -5.61 -6.12 13.12
CA HIS A 237 -5.06 -6.29 14.47
C HIS A 237 -3.86 -7.25 14.54
N GLY A 238 -3.21 -7.53 13.41
CA GLY A 238 -2.01 -8.37 13.34
C GLY A 238 -2.29 -9.88 13.31
N GLY A 239 -3.56 -10.28 13.22
CA GLY A 239 -3.92 -11.65 12.89
C GLY A 239 -3.78 -11.93 11.39
N ILE A 240 -3.88 -13.19 10.99
CA ILE A 240 -3.96 -13.55 9.57
C ILE A 240 -5.42 -13.47 9.17
N SER A 241 -5.75 -12.55 8.25
CA SER A 241 -7.12 -12.41 7.77
C SER A 241 -7.55 -13.67 6.98
N PRO A 242 -8.74 -14.25 7.23
CA PRO A 242 -9.21 -15.41 6.45
C PRO A 242 -9.47 -15.06 4.97
N VAL A 243 -9.81 -13.80 4.68
CA VAL A 243 -10.08 -13.29 3.32
C VAL A 243 -9.41 -11.93 3.16
N GLU A 244 -8.72 -11.73 2.05
CA GLU A 244 -8.24 -10.42 1.63
C GLU A 244 -8.66 -10.15 0.18
N ILE A 245 -8.85 -8.89 -0.14
CA ILE A 245 -9.01 -8.42 -1.52
C ILE A 245 -7.79 -7.59 -1.86
N GLU A 246 -7.19 -7.89 -3.00
CA GLU A 246 -6.19 -7.03 -3.60
C GLU A 246 -6.64 -6.66 -5.00
N CYS A 247 -6.58 -5.38 -5.33
CA CYS A 247 -6.79 -4.93 -6.68
C CYS A 247 -5.64 -4.03 -7.13
N GLU A 248 -5.20 -4.22 -8.36
CA GLU A 248 -4.10 -3.48 -8.94
C GLU A 248 -4.28 -3.29 -10.45
N GLY A 249 -3.97 -2.09 -10.95
CA GLY A 249 -4.04 -1.81 -12.38
C GLY A 249 -3.51 -0.41 -12.73
N PRO A 250 -3.58 -0.02 -14.02
CA PRO A 250 -3.27 1.33 -14.45
C PRO A 250 -4.22 2.34 -13.82
N ASP A 251 -3.74 3.55 -13.52
CA ASP A 251 -4.60 4.63 -13.09
C ASP A 251 -5.37 5.23 -14.29
N VAL A 252 -6.61 4.77 -14.44
CA VAL A 252 -7.55 5.20 -15.48
C VAL A 252 -8.70 6.07 -14.93
N GLY A 253 -8.62 6.53 -13.68
CA GLY A 253 -9.68 7.33 -13.04
C GLY A 253 -10.77 6.53 -12.32
N GLU A 254 -10.72 5.20 -12.40
CA GLU A 254 -11.67 4.32 -11.73
C GLU A 254 -11.08 2.94 -11.37
N LEU A 255 -11.67 2.33 -10.34
CA LEU A 255 -11.39 0.95 -9.93
C LEU A 255 -12.71 0.27 -9.55
N ARG A 256 -13.03 -0.84 -10.22
CA ARG A 256 -14.17 -1.70 -9.87
C ARG A 256 -13.74 -2.75 -8.85
N LEU A 257 -14.45 -2.83 -7.73
CA LEU A 257 -14.33 -3.86 -6.71
C LEU A 257 -15.48 -4.86 -6.88
N PRO A 258 -15.21 -6.15 -7.16
CA PRO A 258 -16.26 -7.16 -7.34
C PRO A 258 -17.14 -7.31 -6.10
N GLY A 259 -18.45 -7.29 -6.29
CA GLY A 259 -19.42 -7.41 -5.19
C GLY A 259 -19.27 -8.73 -4.43
N SER A 260 -18.97 -9.82 -5.15
CA SER A 260 -18.72 -11.15 -4.55
C SER A 260 -17.50 -11.17 -3.63
N PHE A 261 -16.50 -10.32 -3.87
CA PHE A 261 -15.31 -10.22 -3.03
C PHE A 261 -15.61 -9.42 -1.77
N LEU A 262 -16.33 -8.30 -1.92
CA LEU A 262 -16.80 -7.50 -0.78
C LEU A 262 -17.69 -8.35 0.14
N ASP A 263 -18.63 -9.12 -0.42
CA ASP A 263 -19.48 -10.04 0.34
C ASP A 263 -18.67 -11.07 1.14
N ALA A 264 -17.52 -11.54 0.61
CA ALA A 264 -16.64 -12.46 1.32
C ALA A 264 -15.92 -11.79 2.51
N LEU A 265 -15.43 -10.55 2.37
CA LEU A 265 -14.89 -9.78 3.50
C LEU A 265 -15.94 -9.59 4.61
N TYR A 266 -17.18 -9.27 4.22
CA TYR A 266 -18.29 -9.11 5.16
C TYR A 266 -18.62 -10.37 5.94
N ALA A 267 -18.68 -11.51 5.25
CA ALA A 267 -18.97 -12.80 5.87
C ALA A 267 -17.95 -13.15 6.97
N GLU A 268 -16.71 -12.68 6.83
CA GLU A 268 -15.59 -12.92 7.75
C GLU A 268 -15.36 -11.78 8.76
N GLY A 269 -16.36 -10.92 8.99
CA GLY A 269 -16.34 -9.97 10.09
C GLY A 269 -15.69 -8.62 9.78
N TRP A 270 -15.58 -8.23 8.51
CA TRP A 270 -15.21 -6.86 8.15
C TRP A 270 -16.21 -5.81 8.70
N SER A 271 -17.47 -6.21 8.96
CA SER A 271 -18.51 -5.38 9.59
C SER A 271 -18.35 -5.15 11.10
N CYS A 272 -17.33 -5.72 11.76
CA CYS A 272 -17.09 -5.45 13.18
C CYS A 272 -16.44 -4.07 13.44
N GLY A 273 -16.33 -3.25 12.40
CA GLY A 273 -15.61 -1.99 12.40
C GLY A 273 -14.14 -2.29 12.20
N GLU A 274 -13.63 -2.03 11.00
CA GLU A 274 -12.18 -1.89 10.85
C GLU A 274 -11.75 -0.69 11.71
N CYS A 275 -10.89 -0.92 12.70
CA CYS A 275 -10.21 0.19 13.38
C CYS A 275 -9.17 0.88 12.46
N GLY A 276 -8.99 0.39 11.23
CA GLY A 276 -8.09 0.92 10.21
C GLY A 276 -8.84 1.52 9.02
N GLY A 277 -8.22 2.47 8.35
CA GLY A 277 -8.70 2.94 7.05
C GLY A 277 -8.46 1.89 5.97
N ASN A 278 -9.28 1.94 4.91
CA ASN A 278 -8.99 1.29 3.65
C ASN A 278 -8.18 2.28 2.80
N ASP A 279 -7.00 1.85 2.39
CA ASP A 279 -6.04 2.72 1.71
C ASP A 279 -5.96 2.37 0.22
N LEU A 280 -6.31 3.34 -0.62
CA LEU A 280 -6.00 3.29 -2.05
C LEU A 280 -4.68 4.04 -2.28
N TRP A 281 -3.71 3.33 -2.83
CA TRP A 281 -2.39 3.85 -3.15
C TRP A 281 -2.29 4.13 -4.63
N ARG A 282 -1.92 5.37 -5.00
CA ARG A 282 -1.35 5.65 -6.31
C ARG A 282 0.15 5.53 -6.19
N TYR A 283 0.81 4.85 -7.13
CA TYR A 283 2.26 4.70 -7.10
C TYR A 283 2.90 4.63 -8.49
N ARG A 284 4.19 4.95 -8.52
CA ARG A 284 5.13 4.55 -9.58
C ARG A 284 6.25 3.75 -8.96
N ALA A 285 6.90 2.90 -9.75
CA ALA A 285 7.96 2.03 -9.26
C ALA A 285 9.09 1.87 -10.28
N ALA A 286 10.31 1.72 -9.76
CA ALA A 286 11.47 1.22 -10.49
C ALA A 286 11.96 -0.06 -9.81
N THR A 287 12.51 -0.99 -10.57
CA THR A 287 12.95 -2.29 -10.05
C THR A 287 14.25 -2.70 -10.72
N THR A 288 15.20 -3.21 -9.93
CA THR A 288 16.48 -3.71 -10.47
C THR A 288 16.27 -4.98 -11.28
N GLU A 289 16.99 -5.15 -12.38
CA GLU A 289 17.03 -6.41 -13.13
C GLU A 289 18.00 -7.40 -12.45
N SER A 290 17.49 -8.21 -11.51
CA SER A 290 18.28 -9.22 -10.81
C SER A 290 17.43 -10.43 -10.42
N SER A 291 18.07 -11.49 -9.93
CA SER A 291 17.37 -12.67 -9.39
C SER A 291 16.68 -12.40 -8.05
N ASN A 292 17.05 -11.32 -7.35
CA ASN A 292 16.40 -10.85 -6.13
C ASN A 292 16.11 -9.35 -6.29
N PRO A 293 15.07 -9.00 -7.06
CA PRO A 293 14.82 -7.63 -7.46
C PRO A 293 14.58 -6.74 -6.23
N ILE A 294 15.21 -5.57 -6.21
CA ILE A 294 14.91 -4.49 -5.27
C ILE A 294 13.98 -3.52 -6.00
N GLN A 295 12.84 -3.23 -5.38
CA GLN A 295 11.88 -2.27 -5.90
C GLN A 295 11.89 -0.99 -5.08
N PHE A 296 11.92 0.16 -5.74
CA PHE A 296 11.66 1.45 -5.12
C PHE A 296 10.31 1.98 -5.62
N ARG A 297 9.42 2.35 -4.69
CA ARG A 297 8.12 2.97 -4.98
C ARG A 297 8.06 4.39 -4.44
N VAL A 298 7.50 5.28 -5.23
CA VAL A 298 7.00 6.57 -4.75
C VAL A 298 5.48 6.52 -4.83
N GLN A 299 4.82 6.75 -3.71
CA GLN A 299 3.39 6.51 -3.55
C GLN A 299 2.69 7.63 -2.80
N ALA A 300 1.40 7.77 -3.03
CA ALA A 300 0.51 8.66 -2.31
C ALA A 300 -0.78 7.91 -1.96
N ARG A 301 -1.34 8.25 -0.80
CA ARG A 301 -2.45 7.51 -0.20
C ARG A 301 -3.73 8.35 -0.18
N SER A 302 -4.85 7.69 -0.47
CA SER A 302 -6.19 8.18 -0.15
C SER A 302 -6.92 7.14 0.68
N THR A 303 -7.29 7.54 1.89
CA THR A 303 -7.94 6.67 2.87
C THR A 303 -9.44 6.89 2.86
N PHE A 304 -10.21 5.81 2.96
CA PHE A 304 -11.65 5.82 3.19
C PHE A 304 -12.01 4.76 4.23
N PHE A 305 -13.23 4.82 4.77
CA PHE A 305 -13.62 3.94 5.86
C PHE A 305 -14.85 3.12 5.48
N HIS A 306 -14.91 1.89 5.95
CA HIS A 306 -16.16 1.15 5.91
C HIS A 306 -16.91 1.34 7.24
N HIS A 307 -18.09 1.96 7.16
CA HIS A 307 -19.02 2.07 8.29
C HIS A 307 -20.23 1.17 8.03
N PRO A 308 -20.34 0.01 8.69
CA PRO A 308 -21.48 -0.87 8.49
C PRO A 308 -22.75 -0.14 8.91
N LYS A 309 -23.69 0.02 7.96
CA LYS A 309 -25.03 0.51 8.27
C LYS A 309 -25.78 -0.62 8.96
N PHE A 310 -26.05 -0.44 10.24
CA PHE A 310 -26.98 -1.29 10.97
C PHE A 310 -28.39 -0.78 10.67
N ASP A 311 -29.14 -1.52 9.85
CA ASP A 311 -30.58 -1.31 9.74
C ASP A 311 -31.22 -1.87 11.02
N PHE A 312 -31.50 -1.00 11.99
CA PHE A 312 -32.23 -1.31 13.22
C PHE A 312 -33.74 -1.23 13.03
#